data_AF-A0A0H4T7K7-F1
#
_entry.id   AF-A0A0H4T7K7-F1
#
_cell.length_a   1.000
_cell.length_b   1.000
_cell.length_c   1.000
_cell.angle_alpha   90.00
_cell.angle_beta   90.00
_cell.angle_gamma   90.00
#
_symmetry.space_group_name_H-M   'P 1'
#
loop_
_entity.id
_entity.type
_entity.pdbx_description
1 polymer ?
#
loop_
_entity_poly.entity_id
_entity_poly.type
_entity_poly.pdbx_seq_one_letter_code
_entity_poly.pdbx_strand_id
1 'polypeptide(L)'
;MLRNKLIVLMFGGGVLLLVASALIGLVGLPQEPGGSLIIRFDPVKNEAGLLGGSGTFFGLLGTVAFIIILNFVLALEVYNREKFLSYAIGAVTLLITLLFLVASVNIAGIN
;
A
#
# COMPACT_ATOMS: atom_id res chain seq x y z
N MET A 1 -3.37 7.37 -26.30
CA MET A 1 -4.14 6.78 -25.17
C MET A 1 -3.66 7.27 -23.79
N LEU A 2 -2.37 7.51 -23.53
CA LEU A 2 -1.93 8.26 -22.33
C LEU A 2 -1.88 9.77 -22.61
N ARG A 3 -3.04 10.44 -22.75
CA ARG A 3 -3.04 11.90 -23.03
C ARG A 3 -2.88 12.75 -21.76
N ASN A 4 -3.09 12.17 -20.58
CA ASN A 4 -3.07 12.91 -19.32
C ASN A 4 -1.89 12.50 -18.43
N LYS A 5 -0.86 13.34 -18.42
CA LYS A 5 0.35 13.17 -17.61
C LYS A 5 0.06 13.11 -16.11
N LEU A 6 -0.98 13.79 -15.64
CA LEU A 6 -1.33 13.84 -14.21
C LEU A 6 -1.87 12.50 -13.71
N ILE A 7 -2.80 11.88 -14.46
CA ILE A 7 -3.34 10.55 -14.13
C ILE A 7 -2.20 9.54 -14.11
N VAL A 8 -1.36 9.57 -15.14
CA VAL A 8 -0.21 8.66 -15.25
C VAL A 8 0.77 8.85 -14.09
N LEU A 9 1.01 10.10 -13.67
CA LEU A 9 1.82 10.40 -12.49
C LEU A 9 1.19 9.87 -11.20
N MET A 10 -0.12 10.03 -11.00
CA MET A 10 -0.80 9.55 -9.79
C MET A 10 -0.77 8.02 -9.69
N PHE A 11 -1.10 7.31 -10.79
CA PHE A 11 -1.05 5.85 -10.79
C PHE A 11 0.37 5.30 -10.80
N GLY A 12 1.29 5.93 -11.55
CA GLY A 12 2.71 5.59 -11.53
C GLY A 12 3.34 5.79 -10.15
N GLY A 13 3.02 6.90 -9.47
CA GLY A 13 3.38 7.15 -8.08
C GLY A 13 2.82 6.09 -7.14
N GLY A 14 1.54 5.72 -7.29
CA GLY A 14 0.94 4.64 -6.51
C GLY A 14 1.62 3.29 -6.70
N VAL A 15 2.01 2.94 -7.94
CA VAL A 15 2.79 1.74 -8.23
C VAL A 15 4.17 1.79 -7.56
N LEU A 16 4.86 2.93 -7.62
CA LEU A 16 6.16 3.10 -6.96
C LEU A 16 6.05 2.94 -5.43
N LEU A 17 5.02 3.50 -4.81
CA LEU A 17 4.76 3.33 -3.37
C LEU A 17 4.45 1.87 -3.03
N LEU A 18 3.71 1.17 -3.89
CA LEU A 18 3.43 -0.25 -3.70
C LEU A 18 4.69 -1.11 -3.82
N VAL A 19 5.57 -0.81 -4.79
CA VAL A 19 6.87 -1.48 -4.93
C VAL A 19 7.74 -1.23 -3.69
N ALA A 20 7.79 0.02 -3.21
CA ALA A 20 8.51 0.34 -1.97
C ALA A 20 7.93 -0.46 -0.77
N SER A 21 6.61 -0.57 -0.68
CA SER A 21 5.92 -1.37 0.35
C SER A 21 6.30 -2.85 0.26
N ALA A 22 6.35 -3.41 -0.96
CA ALA A 22 6.78 -4.79 -1.20
C ALA A 22 8.22 -5.03 -0.75
N LEU A 23 9.14 -4.12 -1.09
CA LEU A 23 10.54 -4.18 -0.70
C LEU A 23 10.69 -4.13 0.82
N ILE A 24 9.96 -3.23 1.49
CA ILE A 24 9.95 -3.14 2.95
C ILE A 24 9.45 -4.43 3.58
N GLY A 25 8.37 -5.03 3.05
CA GLY A 25 7.85 -6.30 3.54
C GLY A 25 8.75 -7.51 3.27
N LEU A 26 9.56 -7.48 2.20
CA LEU A 26 10.49 -8.57 1.84
C LEU A 26 11.83 -8.48 2.57
N VAL A 27 12.39 -7.28 2.65
CA VAL A 27 13.74 -7.04 3.19
C VAL A 27 13.69 -6.78 4.70
N GLY A 28 12.57 -6.26 5.21
CA GLY A 28 12.48 -5.70 6.55
C GLY A 28 13.18 -4.34 6.62
N LEU A 29 13.02 -3.66 7.77
CA LEU A 29 13.75 -2.43 8.07
C LEU A 29 14.86 -2.73 9.09
N PRO A 30 16.01 -2.03 9.05
CA PRO A 30 17.02 -2.15 10.08
C PRO A 30 16.41 -1.78 11.44
N GLN A 31 16.24 -2.77 12.31
CA GLN A 31 15.77 -2.52 13.67
C GLN A 31 16.95 -2.06 14.53
N GLU A 32 16.85 -0.89 15.15
CA GLU A 32 17.78 -0.56 16.24
C GLU A 32 17.57 -1.55 17.39
N PRO A 33 18.66 -2.05 18.02
CA PRO A 33 18.54 -2.91 19.19
C PRO A 33 17.80 -2.14 20.32
N GLY A 34 16.51 -2.41 20.50
CA GLY A 34 15.69 -1.78 21.55
C GLY A 34 14.59 -0.82 21.11
N GLY A 35 14.26 -0.72 19.81
CA GLY A 35 13.10 0.04 19.35
C GLY A 35 11.79 -0.50 19.93
N SER A 36 11.11 0.30 20.77
CA SER A 36 9.91 -0.08 21.52
C SER A 36 8.73 -0.49 20.63
N LEU A 37 8.51 -1.80 20.45
CA LEU A 37 7.21 -2.34 20.04
C LEU A 37 6.14 -1.99 21.08
N ILE A 38 4.99 -1.49 20.64
CA ILE A 38 3.79 -1.41 21.48
C ILE A 38 3.12 -2.79 21.44
N ILE A 39 3.34 -3.52 22.53
CA ILE A 39 3.26 -4.97 22.82
C ILE A 39 1.87 -5.66 22.70
N ARG A 40 1.85 -6.98 22.41
CA ARG A 40 0.82 -7.92 22.90
C ARG A 40 1.37 -9.30 23.30
N PHE A 41 1.84 -9.56 24.51
CA PHE A 41 2.29 -10.94 24.86
C PHE A 41 1.11 -11.93 25.04
N ASP A 42 1.04 -13.04 24.28
CA ASP A 42 0.19 -14.22 24.54
C ASP A 42 1.02 -15.35 25.17
N PRO A 43 0.86 -15.66 26.47
CA PRO A 43 1.64 -16.69 27.16
C PRO A 43 1.15 -18.13 26.93
N VAL A 44 0.01 -18.32 26.27
CA VAL A 44 -0.57 -19.66 25.99
C VAL A 44 -0.21 -20.13 24.58
N LYS A 45 0.03 -19.19 23.65
CA LYS A 45 0.54 -19.43 22.29
C LYS A 45 1.98 -18.96 22.05
N ASN A 46 2.57 -18.24 23.00
CA ASN A 46 3.89 -17.61 22.93
C ASN A 46 4.05 -16.59 21.78
N GLU A 47 3.00 -15.80 21.47
CA GLU A 47 3.01 -14.86 20.33
C GLU A 47 2.46 -13.47 20.68
N ALA A 48 2.96 -12.43 19.99
CA ALA A 48 2.42 -11.08 20.04
C ALA A 48 1.87 -10.57 18.71
N GLY A 49 0.92 -11.31 18.14
CA GLY A 49 0.37 -11.01 16.82
C GLY A 49 -0.82 -10.04 16.85
N LEU A 50 -0.59 -8.75 16.57
CA LEU A 50 -1.66 -7.80 16.22
C LEU A 50 -1.72 -7.49 14.71
N LEU A 51 -0.80 -8.00 13.89
CA LEU A 51 -0.62 -7.53 12.50
C LEU A 51 -0.78 -8.60 11.40
N GLY A 52 -1.20 -9.82 11.73
CA GLY A 52 -1.33 -10.90 10.76
C GLY A 52 0.03 -11.39 10.25
N GLY A 53 0.10 -12.66 9.86
CA GLY A 53 1.34 -13.24 9.34
C GLY A 53 1.73 -12.66 7.97
N SER A 54 2.90 -13.03 7.46
CA SER A 54 3.39 -12.66 6.13
C SER A 54 2.36 -12.92 5.02
N GLY A 55 1.58 -14.00 5.13
CA GLY A 55 0.48 -14.30 4.20
C GLY A 55 -0.61 -13.22 4.17
N THR A 56 -0.95 -12.62 5.31
CA THR A 56 -1.94 -11.51 5.38
C THR A 56 -1.37 -10.25 4.73
N PHE A 57 -0.10 -9.95 4.98
CA PHE A 57 0.59 -8.80 4.36
C PHE A 57 0.60 -8.91 2.83
N PHE A 58 1.07 -10.04 2.28
CA PHE A 58 1.12 -10.22 0.82
C PHE A 58 -0.28 -10.33 0.19
N GLY A 59 -1.27 -10.84 0.92
CA GLY A 59 -2.68 -10.80 0.49
C GLY A 59 -3.22 -9.38 0.37
N LEU A 60 -2.93 -8.50 1.33
CA LEU A 60 -3.28 -7.09 1.26
C LEU A 60 -2.53 -6.37 0.13
N LEU A 61 -1.23 -6.68 -0.06
CA LEU A 61 -0.43 -6.14 -1.15
C LEU A 61 -1.05 -6.48 -2.52
N GLY A 62 -1.42 -7.73 -2.74
CA GLY A 62 -2.12 -8.16 -3.95
C GLY A 62 -3.48 -7.47 -4.14
N THR A 63 -4.22 -7.26 -3.05
CA THR A 63 -5.50 -6.55 -3.08
C THR A 63 -5.32 -5.09 -3.50
N VAL A 64 -4.34 -4.38 -2.92
CA VAL A 64 -4.02 -3.00 -3.29
C VAL A 64 -3.53 -2.93 -4.74
N ALA A 65 -2.70 -3.88 -5.19
CA ALA A 65 -2.28 -3.96 -6.59
C ALA A 65 -3.47 -4.05 -7.55
N PHE A 66 -4.44 -4.91 -7.22
CA PHE A 66 -5.64 -5.08 -8.03
C PHE A 66 -6.52 -3.82 -8.05
N ILE A 67 -6.66 -3.13 -6.91
CA ILE A 67 -7.37 -1.84 -6.82
C ILE A 67 -6.72 -0.79 -7.72
N ILE A 68 -5.38 -0.68 -7.73
CA ILE A 68 -4.67 0.27 -8.61
C ILE A 68 -5.00 0.00 -10.08
N ILE A 69 -4.97 -1.27 -10.51
CA ILE A 69 -5.26 -1.65 -11.91
C ILE A 69 -6.71 -1.29 -12.28
N LEU A 70 -7.67 -1.68 -11.44
CA LEU A 70 -9.09 -1.38 -11.68
C LEU A 70 -9.34 0.12 -11.75
N ASN A 71 -8.83 0.87 -10.77
CA ASN A 71 -9.01 2.31 -10.72
C ASN A 71 -8.31 3.02 -11.88
N PHE A 72 -7.20 2.48 -12.39
CA PHE A 72 -6.53 3.04 -13.57
C PHE A 72 -7.40 2.91 -14.82
N VAL A 73 -7.95 1.72 -15.07
CA VAL A 73 -8.88 1.49 -16.19
C VAL A 73 -10.12 2.39 -16.06
N LEU A 74 -10.70 2.45 -14.86
CA LEU A 74 -11.87 3.29 -14.58
C LEU A 74 -11.57 4.77 -14.79
N ALA A 75 -10.43 5.25 -14.29
CA ALA A 75 -10.02 6.65 -14.46
C ALA A 75 -9.84 7.01 -15.94
N LEU A 76 -9.32 6.10 -16.78
CA LEU A 76 -9.19 6.32 -18.23
C LEU A 76 -10.55 6.42 -18.94
N GLU A 77 -11.49 5.55 -18.60
CA GLU A 77 -12.85 5.56 -19.18
C GLU A 77 -13.62 6.81 -18.76
N VAL A 78 -13.60 7.13 -17.46
CA VAL A 78 -14.28 8.28 -16.89
C VAL A 78 -13.66 9.60 -17.38
N TYR A 79 -12.36 9.64 -17.68
CA TYR A 79 -11.67 10.88 -18.08
C TYR A 79 -12.31 11.57 -19.29
N ASN A 80 -12.80 10.78 -20.25
CA ASN A 80 -13.44 11.31 -21.46
C ASN A 80 -14.83 11.91 -21.17
N ARG A 81 -15.48 11.48 -20.10
CA ARG A 81 -16.83 11.95 -19.70
C ARG A 81 -16.75 13.06 -18.66
N GLU A 82 -15.95 12.86 -17.61
CA GLU A 82 -15.87 13.74 -16.45
C GLU A 82 -14.44 13.76 -15.87
N LYS A 83 -13.68 14.82 -16.20
CA LYS A 83 -12.26 14.93 -15.82
C LYS A 83 -12.06 15.02 -14.31
N PHE A 84 -12.92 15.75 -13.62
CA PHE A 84 -12.83 15.92 -12.16
C PHE A 84 -12.91 14.58 -11.44
N LEU A 85 -13.89 13.74 -11.79
CA LEU A 85 -14.08 12.43 -11.19
C LEU A 85 -12.89 11.50 -11.48
N SER A 86 -12.35 11.54 -12.69
CA SER A 86 -11.14 10.78 -13.05
C SER A 86 -9.92 11.18 -12.19
N TYR A 87 -9.74 12.48 -11.91
CA TYR A 87 -8.69 12.94 -11.01
C TYR A 87 -8.94 12.55 -9.56
N ALA A 88 -10.19 12.61 -9.09
CA ALA A 88 -10.56 12.16 -7.76
C ALA A 88 -10.25 10.67 -7.56
N ILE A 89 -10.56 9.82 -8.55
CA ILE A 89 -10.21 8.39 -8.53
C ILE A 89 -8.69 8.21 -8.42
N GLY A 90 -7.91 8.93 -9.23
CA GLY A 90 -6.45 8.89 -9.17
C GLY A 90 -5.89 9.31 -7.81
N ALA A 91 -6.38 10.42 -7.26
CA ALA A 91 -5.94 10.95 -5.97
C ALA A 91 -6.28 10.02 -4.80
N VAL A 92 -7.50 9.47 -4.78
CA VAL A 92 -7.92 8.50 -3.75
C VAL A 92 -7.09 7.21 -3.84
N THR A 93 -6.81 6.74 -5.05
CA THR A 93 -5.96 5.56 -5.24
C THR A 93 -4.55 5.81 -4.70
N LEU A 94 -3.97 6.97 -5.00
CA LEU A 94 -2.65 7.36 -4.49
C LEU A 94 -2.66 7.45 -2.95
N LEU A 95 -3.70 8.02 -2.36
CA LEU A 95 -3.86 8.09 -0.90
C LEU A 95 -3.91 6.69 -0.27
N ILE A 96 -4.68 5.76 -0.85
CA ILE A 96 -4.74 4.36 -0.39
C ILE A 96 -3.36 3.72 -0.42
N THR A 97 -2.60 3.90 -1.52
CA THR A 97 -1.24 3.35 -1.62
C THR A 97 -0.27 3.95 -0.63
N LEU A 98 -0.44 5.24 -0.30
CA LEU A 98 0.38 5.92 0.69
C LEU A 98 0.07 5.41 2.12
N LEU A 99 -1.21 5.23 2.45
CA LEU A 99 -1.61 4.60 3.71
C LEU A 99 -1.10 3.16 3.82
N PHE A 100 -1.12 2.41 2.72
CA PHE A 100 -0.58 1.06 2.69
C PHE A 100 0.95 1.02 2.92
N LEU A 101 1.70 1.98 2.37
CA LEU A 101 3.13 2.12 2.67
C LEU A 101 3.37 2.39 4.16
N VAL A 102 2.63 3.31 4.77
CA VAL A 102 2.72 3.59 6.21
C VAL A 102 2.43 2.33 7.02
N ALA A 103 1.38 1.59 6.67
CA ALA A 103 1.08 0.31 7.31
C ALA A 103 2.22 -0.70 7.13
N SER A 104 2.81 -0.79 5.94
CA SER A 104 3.92 -1.70 5.62
C SER A 104 5.16 -1.39 6.44
N VAL A 105 5.50 -0.11 6.62
CA VAL A 105 6.60 0.33 7.49
C VAL A 105 6.35 -0.07 8.94
N ASN A 106 5.14 0.14 9.45
CA ASN A 106 4.81 -0.23 10.83
C ASN A 106 4.87 -1.76 11.03
N ILE A 107 4.40 -2.55 10.06
CA ILE A 107 4.48 -4.01 10.11
C ILE A 107 5.94 -4.48 10.07
N ALA A 108 6.75 -3.93 9.16
CA ALA A 108 8.15 -4.32 9.02
C ALA A 108 9.06 -3.80 10.16
N GLY A 109 8.66 -2.73 10.86
CA GLY A 109 9.34 -2.27 12.07
C GLY A 109 8.97 -3.07 13.32
N ILE A 110 8.02 -4.00 13.20
CA ILE A 110 7.58 -4.89 14.29
C ILE A 110 8.17 -6.30 14.12
N ASN A 111 8.31 -6.77 12.87
CA ASN A 111 8.97 -8.05 12.53
C ASN A 111 10.48 -7.93 12.52
#